data_AF-A0A661LGK4-F1
#
_entry.id   AF-A0A661LGK4-F1
#
_cell.length_a   1.000
_cell.length_b   1.000
_cell.length_c   1.000
_cell.angle_alpha   90.00
_cell.angle_beta   90.00
_cell.angle_gamma   90.00
#
_symmetry.space_group_name_H-M   'P 1'
#
loop_
_entity.id
_entity.type
_entity.pdbx_description
1 polymer ?
#
loop_
_entity_poly.entity_id
_entity_poly.type
_entity_poly.pdbx_seq_one_letter_code
_entity_poly.pdbx_strand_id
1 'polypeptide(L)' 'MGWKITATKLFCDTVKEWVTIMVYHDGTTRCGYYERHLAKGGTRGKGKVRCYEKCTLLAAYKEDVFQREEIVD' A
#
# COMPACT_ATOMS: atom_id res chain seq x y z
N MET A 1 17.56 -9.24 -12.84
CA MET A 1 16.37 -9.22 -11.96
C MET A 1 16.79 -9.05 -10.50
N GLY A 2 17.13 -7.82 -10.13
CA GLY A 2 17.48 -7.44 -8.75
C GLY A 2 16.33 -6.70 -8.07
N TRP A 3 15.10 -7.20 -8.23
CA TRP A 3 13.91 -6.52 -7.76
C TRP A 3 13.94 -6.34 -6.23
N LYS A 4 13.57 -5.14 -5.77
CA LYS A 4 13.56 -4.78 -4.34
C LYS A 4 12.16 -4.39 -3.92
N ILE A 5 11.77 -4.81 -2.71
CA ILE A 5 10.56 -4.31 -2.06
C ILE A 5 10.70 -2.81 -1.88
N THR A 6 9.77 -2.06 -2.46
CA THR A 6 9.76 -0.59 -2.36
C THR A 6 8.75 -0.19 -1.29
N ALA A 7 9.23 0.57 -0.31
CA ALA A 7 8.40 1.08 0.78
C ALA A 7 8.43 2.61 0.80
N THR A 8 7.28 3.23 1.02
CA THR A 8 7.16 4.69 1.16
C THR A 8 6.16 5.05 2.25
N LYS A 9 6.19 6.31 2.68
CA LYS A 9 5.14 6.90 3.52
C LYS A 9 4.30 7.84 2.67
N LEU A 10 2.99 7.62 2.65
CA LEU A 10 2.03 8.48 1.96
C LEU A 10 0.96 8.93 2.94
N PHE A 11 0.49 10.16 2.78
CA PHE A 11 -0.65 10.63 3.56
C PHE A 11 -1.93 10.02 2.98
N CYS A 12 -2.63 9.20 3.76
CA CYS A 12 -3.89 8.60 3.35
C CYS A 12 -5.05 9.48 3.83
N ASP A 13 -5.75 10.08 2.87
CA ASP A 13 -6.91 10.94 3.09
C ASP A 13 -8.11 10.24 3.74
N THR A 14 -8.22 8.92 3.58
CA THR A 14 -9.27 8.07 4.16
C THR A 14 -9.13 7.97 5.68
N VAL A 15 -7.90 7.81 6.17
CA VAL A 15 -7.61 7.64 7.61
C VAL A 15 -7.00 8.90 8.23
N LYS A 16 -6.77 9.95 7.42
CA LYS A 16 -6.17 11.23 7.80
C LYS A 16 -4.83 11.09 8.51
N GLU A 17 -4.04 10.09 8.13
CA GLU A 17 -2.75 9.78 8.74
C GLU A 17 -1.70 9.38 7.68
N TRP A 18 -0.43 9.55 8.03
CA TRP A 18 0.69 9.04 7.24
C TRP A 18 0.81 7.54 7.39
N VAL A 19 0.57 6.81 6.30
CA VAL A 19 0.60 5.36 6.25
C VAL A 19 1.84 4.88 5.51
N THR A 20 2.44 3.79 5.99
CA THR A 20 3.55 3.14 5.26
C THR A 20 2.97 2.15 4.27
N ILE A 21 3.32 2.31 3.00
CA ILE A 21 2.92 1.42 1.90
C ILE A 21 4.14 0.64 1.43
N MET A 22 3.95 -0.65 1.16
CA MET A 22 4.96 -1.54 0.59
C MET A 22 4.41 -2.14 -0.70
N VAL A 23 5.20 -2.10 -1.77
CA VAL A 23 4.88 -2.68 -3.08
C VAL A 23 5.77 -3.89 -3.31
N TYR A 24 5.15 -5.00 -3.68
CA TYR A 24 5.80 -6.26 -3.97
C TYR A 24 5.89 -6.54 -5.47
N HIS A 25 6.83 -7.40 -5.88
CA HIS A 25 7.12 -7.70 -7.29
C HIS A 25 5.90 -8.25 -8.01
N ASP A 26 5.13 -9.06 -7.30
CA ASP A 26 3.88 -9.67 -7.76
C ASP A 26 2.73 -8.66 -7.90
N GLY A 27 3.01 -7.36 -7.71
CA GLY A 27 2.01 -6.30 -7.77
C GLY A 27 1.12 -6.23 -6.54
N THR A 28 1.38 -7.05 -5.51
CA THR A 28 0.67 -6.92 -4.24
C THR A 28 1.15 -5.69 -3.49
N THR A 29 0.22 -5.04 -2.79
CA THR A 29 0.52 -3.86 -1.98
C THR A 29 0.04 -4.06 -0.56
N ARG A 30 0.84 -3.63 0.40
CA ARG A 30 0.51 -3.67 1.82
C ARG A 30 0.52 -2.27 2.40
N CYS A 31 -0.34 -2.08 3.38
CA CYS A 31 -0.56 -0.79 4.01
C CYS A 31 -0.50 -0.99 5.52
N GLY A 32 0.61 -0.53 6.12
CA GLY A 32 0.95 -0.81 7.51
C GLY A 32 -0.09 -0.28 8.51
N TYR A 33 -0.89 0.72 8.13
CA TYR A 33 -2.01 1.20 8.93
C TYR A 33 -3.09 0.12 9.08
N TYR A 34 -3.55 -0.48 7.98
CA TYR A 34 -4.57 -1.53 8.04
C TYR A 34 -4.05 -2.77 8.75
N GLU A 35 -2.80 -3.19 8.51
CA GLU A 35 -2.22 -4.34 9.21
C GLU A 35 -2.19 -4.11 10.73
N ARG A 36 -1.77 -2.92 11.17
CA ARG A 36 -1.73 -2.56 12.59
C ARG A 36 -3.10 -2.51 13.25
N HIS A 37 -4.13 -2.05 12.54
CA HIS A 37 -5.49 -1.93 13.08
C HIS A 37 -6.28 -3.24 13.00
N LEU A 38 -6.07 -4.06 11.96
CA LEU A 38 -6.60 -5.43 11.89
C LEU A 38 -6.00 -6.34 12.97
N ALA A 39 -4.73 -6.13 13.31
CA ALA A 39 -4.05 -6.91 14.36
C ALA A 39 -4.48 -6.54 15.79
N LYS A 40 -5.08 -5.35 16.01
CA LYS A 40 -5.34 -4.81 17.35
C LYS A 40 -6.80 -4.87 17.82
N GLY A 41 -7.77 -5.23 16.98
CA GLY A 41 -9.16 -5.25 17.42
C GLY A 41 -10.10 -5.98 16.47
N GLY A 42 -10.72 -7.05 16.98
CA GLY A 42 -11.82 -7.75 16.32
C GLY A 42 -13.08 -6.90 16.20
N THR A 43 -13.11 -5.93 15.30
CA THR A 43 -14.34 -5.25 14.92
C THR A 43 -15.03 -6.01 13.79
N ARG A 44 -16.02 -6.81 14.18
CA ARG A 44 -17.12 -7.27 13.32
C ARG A 44 -17.64 -6.07 12.53
N GLY A 45 -17.65 -6.18 11.20
CA GLY A 45 -18.45 -5.32 10.33
C GLY A 45 -17.76 -4.05 9.84
N LYS A 46 -16.87 -4.20 8.87
CA LYS A 46 -16.78 -3.39 7.63
C LYS A 46 -15.73 -4.09 6.77
N GLY A 47 -16.16 -4.58 5.60
CA GLY A 47 -15.41 -5.53 4.77
C GLY A 47 -13.95 -5.14 4.60
N LYS A 48 -13.06 -6.14 4.54
CA LYS A 48 -11.60 -6.02 4.36
C LYS A 48 -11.27 -4.83 3.46
N VAL A 49 -11.11 -3.63 4.01
CA VAL A 49 -10.81 -2.46 3.18
C VAL A 49 -9.36 -2.65 2.80
N ARG A 50 -9.15 -3.19 1.60
CA ARG A 50 -7.83 -3.34 1.06
C ARG A 50 -7.38 -1.93 0.70
N CYS A 51 -6.21 -1.53 1.20
CA CYS A 51 -5.76 -0.14 1.09
C CYS A 51 -5.67 0.33 -0.39
N TYR A 52 -5.52 -0.60 -1.35
CA TYR A 52 -5.57 -0.32 -2.79
C TYR A 52 -6.96 0.09 -3.32
N GLU A 53 -8.07 -0.28 -2.66
CA GLU A 53 -9.43 -0.07 -3.19
C GLU A 53 -9.97 1.33 -2.90
N LYS A 54 -9.39 2.05 -1.93
CA LYS A 54 -9.92 3.36 -1.49
C LYS A 54 -8.89 4.47 -1.43
N CYS A 55 -7.60 4.17 -1.50
CA CYS A 55 -6.56 5.18 -1.49
C CYS A 55 -6.03 5.39 -2.91
N THR A 56 -6.50 6.44 -3.58
CA THR A 56 -6.07 6.84 -4.93
C THR A 56 -4.56 7.03 -5.04
N LEU A 57 -3.94 7.54 -3.97
CA LEU A 57 -2.48 7.71 -3.87
C LEU A 57 -1.71 6.38 -3.87
N LEU A 58 -2.35 5.30 -3.46
CA LEU A 58 -1.73 3.97 -3.40
C LEU A 58 -1.69 3.33 -4.79
N ALA A 59 -2.74 3.53 -5.60
CA ALA A 59 -2.75 3.13 -7.00
C ALA A 59 -1.66 3.88 -7.78
N ALA A 60 -1.60 5.21 -7.64
CA ALA A 60 -0.58 6.03 -8.29
C ALA A 60 0.85 5.64 -7.88
N TYR A 61 1.08 5.35 -6.59
CA TYR A 61 2.40 4.92 -6.13
C TYR A 61 2.79 3.54 -6.66
N LYS A 62 1.83 2.61 -6.75
CA LYS A 62 2.09 1.30 -7.36
C LYS A 62 2.55 1.47 -8.82
N GLU A 63 1.81 2.26 -9.61
CA GLU A 63 2.16 2.53 -11.01
C GLU A 63 3.55 3.16 -11.14
N ASP A 64 3.87 4.16 -10.31
CA ASP A 64 5.19 4.80 -10.27
C ASP A 64 6.32 3.81 -9.95
N VAL A 65 6.13 2.89 -9.00
CA VAL A 65 7.13 1.84 -8.68
C VAL A 65 7.37 0.93 -9.87
N PHE A 66 6.32 0.46 -10.54
CA PHE A 66 6.47 -0.42 -11.69
C PHE A 66 7.08 0.30 -12.90
N GLN A 67 6.71 1.55 -13.14
CA GLN A 67 7.29 2.36 -14.22
C GLN A 67 8.78 2.64 -13.99
N ARG A 68 9.21 2.86 -12.74
CA ARG A 68 10.63 3.03 -12.42
C ARG A 68 11.45 1.78 -12.67
N GLU A 69 10.92 0.60 -12.36
CA GLU A 69 11.62 -0.66 -12.62
C GLU A 69 11.72 -0.94 -14.14
N GLU A 70 10.68 -0.64 -14.93
CA GLU A 70 10.70 -0.80 -16.40
C GLU A 70 11.73 0.11 -17.10
N ILE A 71 12.06 1.26 -16.50
CA ILE A 71 13.11 2.16 -17.01
C ILE A 71 14.54 1.62 -16.70
N VAL A 72 14.66 0.69 -15.76
CA VAL A 72 15.96 0.22 -15.24
C VAL A 72 16.39 -1.14 -15.83
N ASP A 73 15.49 -1.86 -16.51
CA ASP A 73 15.80 -3.04 -17.36
C ASP A 73 16.06 -2.64 -18.83
#